data_AF-A0A0Q9DU08-F1
#
_entry.id   AF-A0A0Q9DU08-F1
#
_cell.length_a   1.000
_cell.length_b   1.000
_cell.length_c   1.000
_cell.angle_alpha   90.00
_cell.angle_beta   90.00
_cell.angle_gamma   90.00
#
_symmetry.space_group_name_H-M   'P 1'
#
loop_
_entity.id
_entity.type
_entity.pdbx_description
1 polymer ?
#
loop_
_entity_poly.entity_id
_entity_poly.type
_entity_poly.pdbx_seq_one_letter_code
_entity_poly.pdbx_strand_id
1 'polypeptide(L)'
;MATKTMQSKDAAISDVLSQNVEAAEQIKAAASELEVVHAVLSTKVQPKAAEGDLQAAVERTAEIEQQLSETAQALDKSNEMLREIDANQGATSTPAKK
;
A
#
# COMPACT_ATOMS: atom_id res chain seq x y z
N MET A 1 -7.42 -4.02 -35.74
CA MET A 1 -8.21 -3.57 -34.57
C MET A 1 -7.69 -4.15 -33.24
N ALA A 2 -7.20 -5.40 -33.18
CA ALA A 2 -6.74 -6.02 -31.92
C ALA A 2 -5.52 -5.36 -31.26
N THR A 3 -4.60 -4.77 -32.02
CA THR A 3 -3.36 -4.17 -31.48
C THR A 3 -3.58 -2.88 -30.70
N LYS A 4 -4.62 -2.09 -31.02
CA LYS A 4 -4.92 -0.83 -30.33
C LYS A 4 -5.54 -1.04 -28.94
N THR A 5 -6.27 -2.15 -28.76
CA THR A 5 -6.94 -2.48 -27.50
C THR A 5 -5.98 -3.07 -26.47
N MET A 6 -4.97 -3.85 -26.91
CA MET A 6 -3.92 -4.38 -26.02
C MET A 6 -3.00 -3.27 -25.51
N GLN A 7 -2.55 -2.35 -26.39
CA GLN A 7 -1.74 -1.19 -26.00
C GLN A 7 -2.43 -0.27 -24.97
N SER A 8 -3.74 -0.10 -25.08
CA SER A 8 -4.54 0.68 -24.13
C SER A 8 -4.68 -0.01 -22.77
N LYS A 9 -4.63 -1.35 -22.74
CA LYS A 9 -4.76 -2.13 -21.52
C LYS A 9 -3.43 -2.22 -20.77
N ASP A 10 -2.32 -2.38 -21.49
CA ASP A 10 -0.97 -2.40 -20.91
C ASP A 10 -0.61 -1.02 -20.32
N ALA A 11 -0.96 0.07 -21.00
CA ALA A 11 -0.82 1.43 -20.46
C ALA A 11 -1.67 1.64 -19.18
N ALA A 12 -2.90 1.15 -19.17
CA ALA A 12 -3.77 1.25 -17.99
C ALA A 12 -3.26 0.40 -16.81
N ILE A 13 -2.70 -0.80 -17.07
CA ILE A 13 -2.11 -1.65 -16.03
C ILE A 13 -0.85 -0.98 -15.45
N SER A 14 0.01 -0.39 -16.30
CA SER A 14 1.18 0.35 -15.86
C SER A 14 0.82 1.57 -15.00
N ASP A 15 -0.20 2.33 -15.40
CA ASP A 15 -0.64 3.50 -14.64
C ASP A 15 -1.21 3.09 -13.27
N VAL A 16 -2.04 2.05 -13.21
CA VAL A 16 -2.59 1.51 -11.94
C VAL A 16 -1.47 0.98 -11.05
N LEU A 17 -0.48 0.30 -11.62
CA LEU A 17 0.68 -0.20 -10.87
C LEU A 17 1.48 0.97 -10.26
N SER A 18 1.72 2.03 -11.02
CA SER A 18 2.43 3.22 -10.51
C SER A 18 1.65 3.88 -9.38
N GLN A 19 0.34 4.06 -9.53
CA GLN A 19 -0.53 4.66 -8.51
C GLN A 19 -0.58 3.82 -7.23
N ASN A 20 -0.66 2.50 -7.35
CA ASN A 20 -0.69 1.62 -6.19
C ASN A 20 0.66 1.54 -5.47
N VAL A 21 1.78 1.62 -6.18
CA VAL A 21 3.11 1.71 -5.56
C VAL A 21 3.22 3.00 -4.75
N GLU A 22 2.84 4.12 -5.34
CA GLU A 22 2.85 5.41 -4.65
C GLU A 22 1.93 5.40 -3.42
N ALA A 23 0.70 4.88 -3.55
CA ALA A 23 -0.23 4.74 -2.43
C ALA A 23 0.33 3.85 -1.31
N ALA A 24 0.97 2.73 -1.65
CA ALA A 24 1.58 1.85 -0.67
C ALA A 24 2.73 2.54 0.09
N GLU A 25 3.56 3.32 -0.60
CA GLU A 25 4.63 4.11 0.03
C GLU A 25 4.08 5.19 0.96
N GLN A 26 3.05 5.92 0.53
CA GLN A 26 2.40 6.94 1.36
C GLN A 26 1.78 6.33 2.63
N ILE A 27 1.14 5.16 2.51
CA ILE A 27 0.55 4.45 3.66
C ILE A 27 1.65 3.96 4.62
N LYS A 28 2.77 3.47 4.10
CA LYS A 28 3.93 3.08 4.94
C LYS A 28 4.51 4.28 5.68
N ALA A 29 4.67 5.42 5.00
CA ALA A 29 5.15 6.64 5.62
C ALA A 29 4.20 7.12 6.74
N ALA A 30 2.89 7.11 6.49
CA ALA A 30 1.89 7.46 7.49
C ALA A 30 1.91 6.51 8.69
N ALA A 31 2.09 5.21 8.48
CA ALA A 31 2.22 4.23 9.56
C ALA A 31 3.46 4.51 10.42
N SER A 32 4.61 4.80 9.81
CA SER A 32 5.84 5.16 10.54
C SER A 32 5.72 6.46 11.33
N GLU A 33 5.03 7.47 10.79
CA GLU A 33 4.75 8.71 11.55
C GLU A 33 3.84 8.41 12.76
N LEU A 34 2.85 7.53 12.58
CA LEU A 34 1.94 7.15 13.65
C LEU A 34 2.64 6.34 14.75
N GLU A 35 3.58 5.47 14.39
CA GLU A 35 4.44 4.73 15.34
C GLU A 35 5.21 5.70 16.25
N VAL A 36 5.78 6.77 15.68
CA VAL A 36 6.48 7.81 16.46
C VAL A 36 5.52 8.53 17.41
N VAL A 37 4.32 8.88 16.94
CA VAL A 37 3.29 9.52 17.78
C VAL A 37 2.86 8.60 18.91
N HIS A 38 2.59 7.32 18.62
CA HIS A 38 2.24 6.31 19.61
C HIS A 38 3.35 6.16 20.67
N ALA A 39 4.62 6.09 20.25
CA ALA A 39 5.76 6.02 21.16
C ALA A 39 5.88 7.27 22.06
N VAL A 40 5.64 8.47 21.53
CA VAL A 40 5.64 9.71 22.32
C VAL A 40 4.48 9.74 23.33
N LEU A 41 3.27 9.39 22.90
CA LEU A 41 2.09 9.32 23.76
C LEU A 41 2.29 8.31 24.91
N SER A 42 2.87 7.15 24.59
CA SER A 42 3.14 6.07 25.56
C SER A 42 4.23 6.42 26.58
N THR A 43 5.27 7.18 26.17
CA THR A 43 6.45 7.43 27.02
C THR A 43 6.45 8.78 27.74
N LYS A 44 5.81 9.82 27.19
CA LYS A 44 5.92 11.21 27.70
C LYS A 44 4.70 11.70 28.47
N VAL A 45 3.56 11.05 28.35
CA VAL A 45 2.36 11.46 29.08
C VAL A 45 2.29 10.68 30.38
N GLN A 46 2.34 11.39 31.52
CA GLN A 46 2.35 10.76 32.83
C GLN A 46 1.05 9.93 33.02
N PRO A 47 1.14 8.67 33.46
CA PRO A 47 -0.05 7.81 33.67
C PRO A 47 -1.07 8.40 34.65
N LYS A 48 -0.64 9.32 35.53
CA LYS A 48 -1.51 10.03 36.49
C LYS A 48 -2.29 11.19 35.90
N ALA A 49 -1.93 11.69 34.72
CA ALA A 49 -2.66 12.73 33.98
C ALA A 49 -3.49 12.13 32.82
N ALA A 50 -3.37 10.83 32.60
CA ALA A 50 -4.01 10.06 31.55
C ALA A 50 -5.36 9.49 32.02
N GLU A 51 -6.32 10.36 32.33
CA GLU A 51 -7.71 9.91 32.51
C GLU A 51 -8.26 9.50 31.14
N GLY A 52 -8.64 8.22 30.98
CA GLY A 52 -9.50 7.65 29.93
C GLY A 52 -9.13 7.91 28.45
N ASP A 53 -9.18 9.17 28.04
CA ASP A 53 -9.04 9.64 26.67
C ASP A 53 -7.63 9.43 26.11
N LEU A 54 -6.58 9.56 26.93
CA LEU A 54 -5.23 9.29 26.47
C LEU A 54 -5.01 7.78 26.22
N GLN A 55 -5.47 6.93 27.13
CA GLN A 55 -5.37 5.47 26.97
C GLN A 55 -6.10 5.04 25.69
N ALA A 56 -7.30 5.57 25.46
CA ALA A 56 -8.07 5.34 24.24
C ALA A 56 -7.35 5.86 22.99
N ALA A 57 -6.65 7.00 23.07
CA ALA A 57 -5.86 7.53 21.96
C ALA A 57 -4.65 6.65 21.63
N VAL A 58 -3.97 6.10 22.65
CA VAL A 58 -2.85 5.15 22.49
C VAL A 58 -3.33 3.85 21.83
N GLU A 59 -4.41 3.26 22.34
CA GLU A 59 -4.98 2.03 21.76
C GLU A 59 -5.44 2.26 20.32
N ARG A 60 -6.13 3.37 20.05
CA ARG A 60 -6.63 3.69 18.71
C ARG A 60 -5.50 4.02 17.72
N THR A 61 -4.40 4.61 18.18
CA THR A 61 -3.24 4.83 17.30
C THR A 61 -2.54 3.51 16.95
N ALA A 62 -2.42 2.57 17.90
CA ALA A 62 -1.90 1.23 17.62
C ALA A 62 -2.78 0.45 16.62
N GLU A 63 -4.10 0.51 16.76
CA GLU A 63 -5.04 -0.13 15.82
C GLU A 63 -4.92 0.44 14.40
N ILE A 64 -4.84 1.77 14.26
CA ILE A 64 -4.69 2.43 12.96
C ILE A 64 -3.33 2.09 12.34
N GLU A 65 -2.26 2.07 13.13
CA GLU A 65 -0.92 1.67 12.66
C GLU A 65 -0.95 0.26 12.06
N GLN A 66 -1.58 -0.68 12.77
CA GLN A 66 -1.73 -2.05 12.28
C GLN A 66 -2.55 -2.10 10.98
N GLN A 67 -3.67 -1.39 10.90
CA GLN A 67 -4.51 -1.34 9.69
C GLN A 67 -3.76 -0.75 8.49
N LEU A 68 -2.98 0.31 8.70
CA LEU A 68 -2.17 0.92 7.64
C LEU A 68 -1.10 -0.06 7.15
N SER A 69 -0.42 -0.75 8.07
CA SER A 69 0.58 -1.78 7.72
C SER A 69 -0.03 -2.93 6.92
N GLU A 70 -1.19 -3.46 7.35
CA GLU A 70 -1.91 -4.51 6.63
C GLU A 70 -2.37 -4.04 5.23
N THR A 71 -2.84 -2.79 5.13
CA THR A 71 -3.26 -2.20 3.84
C THR A 71 -2.09 -2.05 2.89
N ALA A 72 -0.93 -1.58 3.38
CA ALA A 72 0.28 -1.49 2.58
C ALA A 72 0.74 -2.86 2.05
N GLN A 73 0.68 -3.90 2.89
CA GLN A 73 1.00 -5.27 2.46
C GLN A 73 0.02 -5.81 1.42
N ALA A 74 -1.27 -5.50 1.55
CA ALA A 74 -2.29 -5.88 0.58
C ALA A 74 -2.04 -5.19 -0.79
N LEU A 75 -1.65 -3.91 -0.77
CA LEU A 75 -1.26 -3.18 -1.98
C LEU A 75 0.01 -3.74 -2.62
N ASP A 76 1.04 -4.09 -1.83
CA ASP A 76 2.25 -4.73 -2.34
C ASP A 76 1.93 -6.06 -3.05
N LYS A 77 1.07 -6.90 -2.45
CA LYS A 77 0.60 -8.15 -3.09
C LYS A 77 -0.20 -7.88 -4.37
N SER A 78 -1.05 -6.86 -4.35
CA SER A 78 -1.81 -6.44 -5.54
C SER A 78 -0.86 -6.01 -6.67
N ASN A 79 0.18 -5.26 -6.34
CA ASN A 79 1.21 -4.82 -7.29
C ASN A 79 2.00 -5.99 -7.87
N GLU A 80 2.33 -6.99 -7.04
CA GLU A 80 3.00 -8.21 -7.50
C GLU A 80 2.14 -8.98 -8.50
N MET A 81 0.84 -9.19 -8.19
CA MET A 81 -0.10 -9.84 -9.11
C MET A 81 -0.27 -9.05 -10.42
N LEU A 82 -0.33 -7.72 -10.37
CA LEU A 82 -0.44 -6.88 -11.57
C LEU A 82 0.83 -7.00 -12.44
N ARG A 83 2.02 -7.05 -11.83
CA ARG A 83 3.29 -7.28 -12.56
C ARG A 83 3.33 -8.65 -13.23
N GLU A 84 2.83 -9.70 -12.55
CA GLU A 84 2.72 -11.03 -13.14
C GLU A 84 1.77 -11.06 -14.34
N ILE A 85 0.62 -10.38 -14.24
CA ILE A 85 -0.37 -10.27 -15.31
C ILE A 85 0.20 -9.51 -16.52
N ASP A 86 0.98 -8.45 -16.29
CA ASP A 86 1.65 -7.69 -17.34
C ASP A 86 2.74 -8.54 -18.04
N ALA A 87 3.60 -9.19 -17.25
CA ALA A 87 4.68 -10.05 -17.76
C ALA A 87 4.15 -11.25 -18.58
N ASN A 88 3.05 -11.86 -18.15
CA ASN A 88 2.48 -13.02 -18.83
C ASN A 88 1.71 -12.65 -20.11
N GLN A 89 1.17 -11.43 -20.20
CA GLN A 89 0.57 -10.92 -21.45
C GLN A 89 1.64 -10.62 -22.52
N GLY A 90 2.83 -10.16 -22.12
CA GLY A 90 3.98 -9.96 -23.01
C GLY A 90 4.45 -11.24 -23.72
N ALA A 91 4.35 -12.40 -23.09
CA ALA A 91 4.82 -13.68 -23.64
C ALA A 91 3.96 -14.24 -24.79
N THR A 92 2.71 -13.81 -24.94
CA THR A 92 1.77 -14.33 -25.94
C THR A 92 1.83 -13.62 -27.31
N SER A 93 2.67 -12.58 -27.43
CA SER A 93 2.70 -11.70 -28.61
C SER A 93 3.90 -11.92 -29.56
N THR A 94 4.69 -12.98 -29.40
CA THR A 94 5.75 -13.33 -30.38
C THR A 94 5.16 -14.20 -31.50
N PRO A 95 4.99 -13.70 -32.74
CA PRO A 95 4.65 -14.58 -33.85
C PRO A 95 5.92 -15.32 -34.27
N ALA A 96 5.92 -16.64 -34.09
CA ALA A 96 6.90 -17.52 -34.70
C ALA A 96 6.85 -17.34 -36.23
N LYS A 97 7.83 -16.60 -36.80
CA LYS A 97 8.08 -16.58 -38.24
C LYS A 97 8.63 -17.95 -38.64
N LYS A 98 7.85 -18.71 -39.41
CA LYS A 98 8.34 -19.73 -40.34
C LYS A 98 8.37 -19.14 -41.74
#